data_AF-A0A6U5I391-F1
#
_entry.id   AF-A0A6U5I391-F1
#
_cell.length_a   1.000
_cell.length_b   1.000
_cell.length_c   1.000
_cell.angle_alpha   90.00
_cell.angle_beta   90.00
_cell.angle_gamma   90.00
#
_symmetry.space_group_name_H-M   'P 1'
#
loop_
_entity.id
_entity.type
_entity.pdbx_description
1 polymer ?
#
loop_
_entity_poly.entity_id
_entity_poly.type
_entity_poly.pdbx_seq_one_letter_code
_entity_poly.pdbx_strand_id
1 'polypeptide(L)'
;LGESGSLSLELGDRGLLELATCNFERGSSTRQYLKENTYNQNQSSYNFSDSTRAEKMSIISPVYTKSAQYFHWLVAAPLIGSIGCVLKAQESPKEEKGLWMHRHKSLGLLTAMVVAPRAAYRLWTFSRNSLPKLSGSSNMEHLAGTAGHIGLYGFMTVMPATGIAMGYYGGKGLPFFGTTFAGAVRTEENKAAHGGIAKQSFKIHKTLGTYGKYLIPVHVSAAFMHAYRGQSIFKRISIFRGPSY
;
A
#
# COMPACT_ATOMS: atom_id res chain seq x y z
N LEU A 1 39.39 6.19 -62.69
CA LEU A 1 40.16 5.29 -63.58
C LEU A 1 41.59 5.31 -63.10
N GLY A 2 42.06 4.19 -62.54
CA GLY A 2 43.48 3.89 -62.31
C GLY A 2 44.20 4.75 -61.26
N GLU A 3 45.15 4.28 -60.46
CA GLU A 3 45.81 2.98 -60.36
C GLU A 3 46.36 2.85 -58.94
N SER A 4 46.38 1.60 -58.49
CA SER A 4 47.00 1.08 -57.28
C SER A 4 48.49 0.79 -57.49
N GLY A 5 49.28 0.86 -56.41
CA GLY A 5 50.57 0.16 -56.28
C GLY A 5 51.20 0.53 -54.94
N SER A 6 51.16 -0.26 -53.86
CA SER A 6 51.55 -1.64 -53.57
C SER A 6 52.98 -1.76 -53.04
N LEU A 7 53.09 -2.32 -51.83
CA LEU A 7 54.17 -3.17 -51.29
C LEU A 7 55.58 -2.53 -51.14
N SER A 8 56.46 -2.88 -50.20
CA SER A 8 56.52 -3.89 -49.14
C SER A 8 57.85 -3.71 -48.37
N LEU A 9 57.94 -4.35 -47.19
CA LEU A 9 59.15 -4.93 -46.57
C LEU A 9 60.26 -3.97 -46.04
N GLU A 10 60.54 -3.99 -44.73
CA GLU A 10 61.59 -4.87 -44.16
C GLU A 10 61.62 -4.79 -42.62
N LEU A 11 62.14 -5.87 -42.04
CA LEU A 11 62.30 -6.16 -40.61
C LEU A 11 63.39 -5.29 -39.96
N GLY A 12 63.32 -5.07 -38.64
CA GLY A 12 64.49 -4.56 -37.92
C GLY A 12 64.24 -4.05 -36.51
N ASP A 13 64.38 -4.98 -35.57
CA ASP A 13 64.60 -4.88 -34.13
C ASP A 13 65.24 -3.57 -33.56
N ARG A 14 64.81 -3.20 -32.34
CA ARG A 14 65.47 -2.37 -31.28
C ARG A 14 65.27 -0.85 -31.21
N GLY A 15 64.68 -0.43 -30.07
CA GLY A 15 65.36 0.46 -29.12
C GLY A 15 65.16 1.99 -29.24
N LEU A 16 64.23 2.51 -28.43
CA LEU A 16 64.13 3.86 -27.85
C LEU A 16 65.33 4.82 -28.05
N LEU A 17 65.08 6.00 -28.62
CA LEU A 17 65.14 7.32 -27.93
C LEU A 17 64.97 8.51 -28.91
N GLU A 18 64.20 9.48 -28.40
CA GLU A 18 64.36 10.93 -28.56
C GLU A 18 63.84 11.74 -29.78
N LEU A 19 63.11 12.79 -29.37
CA LEU A 19 63.08 14.16 -29.89
C LEU A 19 62.24 14.47 -31.15
N ALA A 20 61.00 14.90 -30.90
CA ALA A 20 60.29 15.84 -31.76
C ALA A 20 60.09 17.18 -31.03
N THR A 21 60.62 18.22 -31.66
CA THR A 21 60.57 19.64 -31.31
C THR A 21 59.27 20.31 -31.76
N CYS A 22 58.98 21.47 -31.12
CA CYS A 22 58.13 22.60 -31.55
C CYS A 22 56.61 22.35 -31.69
N ASN A 23 55.70 23.12 -31.06
CA ASN A 23 55.58 24.58 -31.11
C ASN A 23 54.55 25.11 -30.08
N PHE A 24 54.76 26.35 -29.68
CA PHE A 24 54.03 27.13 -28.67
C PHE A 24 53.06 28.11 -29.35
N GLU A 25 51.77 28.11 -28.98
CA GLU A 25 50.87 29.25 -29.18
C GLU A 25 49.93 29.46 -27.98
N ARG A 26 49.50 30.72 -27.85
CA ARG A 26 49.24 31.48 -26.62
C ARG A 26 47.74 31.76 -26.51
N GLY A 27 47.11 31.50 -25.35
CA GLY A 27 45.82 32.11 -25.00
C GLY A 27 44.83 31.25 -24.19
N SER A 28 44.93 31.26 -22.85
CA SER A 28 43.98 30.53 -21.98
C SER A 28 43.53 31.25 -20.70
N SER A 29 44.01 32.47 -20.40
CA SER A 29 43.79 33.07 -19.07
C SER A 29 42.44 33.81 -18.91
N THR A 30 41.96 34.53 -19.92
CA THR A 30 40.75 35.38 -19.79
C THR A 30 39.42 34.62 -19.86
N ARG A 31 39.38 33.42 -20.47
CA ARG A 31 38.15 32.60 -20.52
C ARG A 31 37.85 31.87 -19.20
N GLN A 32 38.86 31.64 -18.36
CA GLN A 32 38.68 30.90 -17.11
C GLN A 32 38.08 31.80 -16.02
N TYR A 33 38.55 33.05 -15.91
CA TYR A 33 38.03 34.01 -14.94
C TYR A 33 36.56 34.39 -15.16
N LEU A 34 36.12 34.53 -16.41
CA LEU A 34 34.70 34.84 -16.72
C LEU A 34 33.78 33.63 -16.51
N LYS A 35 34.28 32.40 -16.63
CA LYS A 35 33.52 31.17 -16.34
C LYS A 35 33.35 30.93 -14.84
N GLU A 36 34.36 31.21 -14.02
CA GLU A 36 34.27 31.01 -12.56
C GLU A 36 33.30 32.00 -11.90
N ASN A 37 33.27 33.25 -12.35
CA ASN A 37 32.39 34.25 -11.75
C ASN A 37 30.90 34.05 -12.14
N THR A 38 30.63 33.58 -13.36
CA THR A 38 29.26 33.21 -13.79
C THR A 38 28.78 31.89 -13.18
N TYR A 39 29.68 30.98 -12.82
CA TYR A 39 29.35 29.74 -12.11
C TYR A 39 28.98 29.99 -10.64
N ASN A 40 29.74 30.84 -9.94
CA ASN A 40 29.47 31.17 -8.53
C ASN A 40 28.21 32.04 -8.32
N GLN A 41 27.89 32.93 -9.26
CA GLN A 41 26.68 33.76 -9.16
C GLN A 41 25.40 32.95 -9.46
N ASN A 42 25.50 31.93 -10.32
CA ASN A 42 24.40 30.99 -10.57
C ASN A 42 24.18 30.03 -9.39
N GLN A 43 25.23 29.50 -8.74
CA GLN A 43 25.04 28.59 -7.59
C GLN A 43 24.34 29.23 -6.38
N SER A 44 24.58 30.52 -6.10
CA SER A 44 23.86 31.24 -5.03
C SER A 44 22.34 31.29 -5.28
N SER A 45 21.95 31.40 -6.55
CA SER A 45 20.55 31.50 -6.99
C SER A 45 19.84 30.12 -7.03
N TYR A 46 20.59 29.06 -7.35
CA TYR A 46 20.07 27.68 -7.34
C TYR A 46 19.93 27.09 -5.92
N ASN A 47 20.79 27.47 -4.97
CA ASN A 47 20.76 26.88 -3.63
C ASN A 47 19.63 27.42 -2.72
N PHE A 48 19.13 28.65 -2.96
CA PHE A 48 18.02 29.22 -2.17
C PHE A 48 16.64 28.69 -2.61
N SER A 49 16.49 28.41 -3.91
CA SER A 49 15.25 27.86 -4.47
C SER A 49 15.14 26.34 -4.24
N ASP A 50 16.25 25.60 -4.25
CA ASP A 50 16.22 24.15 -4.06
C ASP A 50 16.13 23.77 -2.58
N SER A 51 16.66 24.59 -1.65
CA SER A 51 16.42 24.41 -0.21
C SER A 51 14.96 24.68 0.14
N THR A 52 14.34 25.73 -0.41
CA THR A 52 12.91 26.00 -0.23
C THR A 52 12.02 24.98 -0.95
N ARG A 53 12.47 24.37 -2.06
CA ARG A 53 11.76 23.28 -2.75
C ARG A 53 11.89 21.96 -2.00
N ALA A 54 13.06 21.62 -1.48
CA ALA A 54 13.30 20.45 -0.63
C ALA A 54 12.61 20.59 0.73
N GLU A 55 12.60 21.79 1.32
CA GLU A 55 11.85 22.13 2.52
C GLU A 55 10.34 22.02 2.24
N LYS A 56 9.83 22.62 1.16
CA LYS A 56 8.42 22.45 0.73
C LYS A 56 8.06 20.99 0.43
N MET A 57 8.96 20.20 -0.17
CA MET A 57 8.75 18.76 -0.37
C MET A 57 8.74 17.97 0.95
N SER A 58 9.51 18.40 1.95
CA SER A 58 9.47 17.80 3.30
C SER A 58 8.19 18.17 4.08
N ILE A 59 7.57 19.32 3.76
CA ILE A 59 6.35 19.83 4.40
C ILE A 59 5.09 19.12 3.87
N ILE A 60 5.14 18.54 2.67
CA ILE A 60 4.02 17.77 2.11
C ILE A 60 3.94 16.44 2.85
N SER A 61 3.05 16.36 3.85
CA SER A 61 2.76 15.10 4.53
C SER A 61 2.40 14.03 3.49
N PRO A 62 3.16 12.93 3.39
CA PRO A 62 3.07 12.04 2.24
C PRO A 62 1.72 11.31 2.25
N VAL A 63 0.99 11.45 1.13
CA VAL A 63 -0.38 10.98 0.93
C VAL A 63 -0.35 9.60 0.27
N TYR A 64 -1.27 8.70 0.64
CA TYR A 64 -1.37 7.39 -0.02
C TYR A 64 -1.75 7.54 -1.50
N THR A 65 -1.38 6.56 -2.32
CA THR A 65 -1.85 6.48 -3.71
C THR A 65 -3.38 6.48 -3.75
N LYS A 66 -3.97 7.09 -4.80
CA LYS A 66 -5.44 7.13 -4.94
C LYS A 66 -6.06 5.74 -4.88
N SER A 67 -5.43 4.74 -5.49
CA SER A 67 -5.87 3.34 -5.42
C SER A 67 -5.94 2.83 -3.98
N ALA A 68 -4.91 3.08 -3.16
CA ALA A 68 -4.88 2.65 -1.76
C ALA A 68 -5.97 3.32 -0.92
N GLN A 69 -6.27 4.60 -1.20
CA GLN A 69 -7.36 5.34 -0.55
C GLN A 69 -8.74 4.75 -0.90
N TYR A 70 -9.01 4.50 -2.20
CA TYR A 70 -10.25 3.87 -2.63
C TYR A 70 -10.43 2.49 -1.99
N PHE A 71 -9.41 1.63 -2.05
CA PHE A 71 -9.48 0.32 -1.41
C PHE A 71 -9.66 0.40 0.10
N HIS A 72 -9.19 1.46 0.77
CA HIS A 72 -9.38 1.60 2.21
C HIS A 72 -10.87 1.80 2.53
N TRP A 73 -11.52 2.75 1.86
CA TRP A 73 -12.93 3.04 2.08
C TRP A 73 -13.87 1.97 1.53
N LEU A 74 -13.53 1.36 0.39
CA LEU A 74 -14.29 0.24 -0.19
C LEU A 74 -14.27 -1.01 0.71
N VAL A 75 -13.24 -1.18 1.54
CA VAL A 75 -13.23 -2.23 2.58
C VAL A 75 -13.92 -1.74 3.85
N ALA A 76 -13.62 -0.52 4.30
CA ALA A 76 -14.12 0.00 5.57
C ALA A 76 -15.66 0.10 5.61
N ALA A 77 -16.29 0.61 4.55
CA ALA A 77 -17.74 0.79 4.51
C ALA A 77 -18.53 -0.53 4.66
N PRO A 78 -18.32 -1.57 3.82
CA PRO A 78 -19.05 -2.83 3.98
C PRO A 78 -18.64 -3.60 5.24
N LEU A 79 -17.38 -3.49 5.70
CA LEU A 79 -16.93 -4.12 6.94
C LEU A 79 -17.67 -3.55 8.16
N ILE A 80 -17.74 -2.22 8.28
CA ILE A 80 -18.47 -1.55 9.37
C ILE A 80 -19.97 -1.88 9.27
N GLY A 81 -20.54 -1.83 8.06
CA GLY A 81 -21.94 -2.19 7.84
C GLY A 81 -22.25 -3.65 8.23
N SER A 82 -21.35 -4.58 7.93
CA SER A 82 -21.48 -5.99 8.31
C SER A 82 -21.47 -6.18 9.83
N ILE A 83 -20.62 -5.43 10.55
CA ILE A 83 -20.57 -5.46 12.02
C ILE A 83 -21.83 -4.81 12.61
N GLY A 84 -22.30 -3.70 12.07
CA GLY A 84 -23.56 -3.09 12.47
C GLY A 84 -24.74 -4.05 12.31
N CYS A 85 -24.79 -4.80 11.19
CA CYS A 85 -25.82 -5.82 10.96
C CYS A 85 -25.77 -6.95 12.00
N VAL A 86 -24.59 -7.45 12.37
CA VAL A 86 -24.52 -8.53 13.37
C VAL A 86 -24.87 -8.05 14.78
N LEU A 87 -24.46 -6.83 15.14
CA LEU A 87 -24.86 -6.22 16.42
C LEU A 87 -26.38 -6.05 16.48
N LYS A 88 -26.99 -5.51 15.42
CA LYS A 88 -28.44 -5.39 15.35
C LYS A 88 -29.14 -6.75 15.41
N ALA A 89 -28.60 -7.76 14.72
CA ALA A 89 -29.13 -9.13 14.75
C ALA A 89 -29.05 -9.78 16.14
N GLN A 90 -28.14 -9.34 17.01
CA GLN A 90 -28.01 -9.86 18.39
C GLN A 90 -29.09 -9.31 19.31
N GLU A 91 -29.58 -8.10 19.05
CA GLU A 91 -30.62 -7.42 19.82
C GLU A 91 -32.03 -7.64 19.25
N SER A 92 -32.13 -8.10 18.01
CA SER A 92 -33.41 -8.23 17.30
C SER A 92 -34.18 -9.52 17.67
N PRO A 93 -35.52 -9.51 17.59
CA PRO A 93 -36.35 -10.71 17.68
C PRO A 93 -36.00 -11.77 16.63
N LYS A 94 -36.46 -13.01 16.83
CA LYS A 94 -36.09 -14.16 15.99
C LYS A 94 -36.52 -13.97 14.53
N GLU A 95 -37.61 -13.25 14.31
CA GLU A 95 -38.25 -12.95 13.03
C GLU A 95 -37.35 -12.03 12.17
N GLU A 96 -36.81 -10.97 12.77
CA GLU A 96 -35.94 -10.01 12.07
C GLU A 96 -34.48 -10.45 12.01
N LYS A 97 -34.04 -11.31 12.93
CA LYS A 97 -32.66 -11.79 13.03
C LYS A 97 -32.16 -12.43 11.72
N GLY A 98 -33.03 -13.15 11.02
CA GLY A 98 -32.71 -13.77 9.73
C GLY A 98 -32.33 -12.73 8.67
N LEU A 99 -33.10 -11.64 8.58
CA LEU A 99 -32.88 -10.54 7.64
C LEU A 99 -31.54 -9.83 7.91
N TRP A 100 -31.26 -9.49 9.17
CA TRP A 100 -30.00 -8.86 9.54
C TRP A 100 -28.79 -9.77 9.30
N MET A 101 -28.93 -11.07 9.55
CA MET A 101 -27.88 -12.05 9.28
C MET A 101 -27.64 -12.25 7.77
N HIS A 102 -28.68 -12.16 6.94
CA HIS A 102 -28.56 -12.17 5.49
C HIS A 102 -27.74 -10.97 4.98
N ARG A 103 -28.05 -9.77 5.49
CA ARG A 103 -27.31 -8.54 5.18
C ARG A 103 -25.85 -8.62 5.67
N HIS A 104 -25.64 -9.11 6.89
CA HIS A 104 -24.30 -9.33 7.45
C HIS A 104 -23.42 -10.22 6.54
N LYS A 105 -23.96 -11.36 6.10
CA LYS A 105 -23.27 -12.29 5.19
C LYS A 105 -23.01 -11.67 3.81
N SER A 106 -23.98 -10.94 3.27
CA SER A 106 -23.85 -10.26 1.97
C SER A 106 -22.75 -9.19 1.99
N LEU A 107 -22.75 -8.33 3.02
CA LEU A 107 -21.72 -7.32 3.23
C LEU A 107 -20.36 -7.93 3.56
N GLY A 108 -20.33 -9.04 4.30
CA GLY A 108 -19.12 -9.81 4.57
C GLY A 108 -18.50 -10.38 3.30
N LEU A 109 -19.33 -10.93 2.40
CA LEU A 109 -18.88 -11.44 1.10
C LEU A 109 -18.42 -10.30 0.17
N LEU A 110 -19.13 -9.18 0.14
CA LEU A 110 -18.69 -7.96 -0.57
C LEU A 110 -17.31 -7.49 -0.06
N THR A 111 -17.13 -7.48 1.26
CA THR A 111 -15.84 -7.16 1.88
C THR A 111 -14.75 -8.13 1.40
N ALA A 112 -15.04 -9.43 1.33
CA ALA A 112 -14.11 -10.44 0.83
C ALA A 112 -13.67 -10.16 -0.62
N MET A 113 -14.62 -9.82 -1.49
CA MET A 113 -14.36 -9.51 -2.90
C MET A 113 -13.46 -8.28 -3.07
N VAL A 114 -13.55 -7.29 -2.19
CA VAL A 114 -12.69 -6.09 -2.22
C VAL A 114 -11.36 -6.33 -1.52
N VAL A 115 -11.34 -7.12 -0.44
CA VAL A 115 -10.12 -7.43 0.32
C VAL A 115 -9.16 -8.28 -0.52
N ALA A 116 -9.65 -9.22 -1.33
CA ALA A 116 -8.79 -10.07 -2.16
C ALA A 116 -7.81 -9.27 -3.06
N PRO A 117 -8.27 -8.35 -3.94
CA PRO A 117 -7.37 -7.52 -4.73
C PRO A 117 -6.56 -6.54 -3.89
N ARG A 118 -7.10 -6.03 -2.76
CA ARG A 118 -6.35 -5.16 -1.84
C ARG A 118 -5.18 -5.89 -1.19
N ALA A 119 -5.38 -7.12 -0.74
CA ALA A 119 -4.36 -7.97 -0.14
C ALA A 119 -3.30 -8.33 -1.19
N ALA A 120 -3.72 -8.73 -2.39
CA ALA A 120 -2.80 -8.99 -3.51
C ALA A 120 -1.96 -7.75 -3.87
N TYR A 121 -2.59 -6.59 -4.00
CA TYR A 121 -1.89 -5.32 -4.26
C TYR A 121 -0.88 -4.99 -3.15
N ARG A 122 -1.23 -5.20 -1.88
CA ARG A 122 -0.33 -4.95 -0.76
C ARG A 122 0.85 -5.93 -0.75
N LEU A 123 0.62 -7.21 -1.02
CA LEU A 123 1.68 -8.21 -1.13
C LEU A 123 2.64 -7.89 -2.27
N TRP A 124 2.11 -7.43 -3.40
CA TRP A 124 2.93 -7.02 -4.54
C TRP A 124 3.73 -5.73 -4.30
N THR A 125 3.20 -4.81 -3.49
CA THR A 125 3.83 -3.50 -3.19
C THR A 125 4.54 -3.46 -1.83
N PHE A 126 4.72 -4.62 -1.17
CA PHE A 126 5.15 -4.73 0.22
C PHE A 126 6.48 -4.01 0.52
N SER A 127 7.37 -3.94 -0.48
CA SER A 127 8.70 -3.31 -0.38
C SER A 127 8.74 -1.81 -0.71
N ARG A 128 7.75 -1.24 -1.40
CA ARG A 128 7.92 0.09 -2.05
C ARG A 128 7.30 1.28 -1.33
N ASN A 129 6.31 1.04 -0.45
CA ASN A 129 5.43 2.10 0.07
C ASN A 129 5.39 2.15 1.60
N SER A 130 6.54 2.24 2.27
CA SER A 130 6.56 2.63 3.69
C SER A 130 6.48 4.15 3.76
N LEU A 131 5.34 4.67 4.23
CA LEU A 131 5.23 6.11 4.45
C LEU A 131 6.11 6.51 5.65
N PRO A 132 6.81 7.65 5.56
CA PRO A 132 7.49 8.25 6.70
C PRO A 132 6.56 8.39 7.90
N LYS A 133 7.16 8.21 9.08
CA LYS A 133 6.53 8.44 10.38
C LYS A 133 5.79 9.78 10.38
N LEU A 134 4.60 9.79 10.98
CA LEU A 134 3.80 11.02 11.10
C LEU A 134 4.57 12.06 11.91
N SER A 135 4.65 13.30 11.40
CA SER A 135 5.37 14.37 12.09
C SER A 135 4.75 14.63 13.47
N GLY A 136 5.60 14.68 14.49
CA GLY A 136 5.16 14.86 15.88
C GLY A 136 4.61 13.61 16.56
N SER A 137 4.69 12.41 15.97
CA SER A 137 4.35 11.17 16.69
C SER A 137 5.53 10.62 17.49
N SER A 138 5.26 9.99 18.63
CA SER A 138 6.30 9.30 19.41
C SER A 138 6.70 7.97 18.75
N ASN A 139 7.85 7.40 19.13
CA ASN A 139 8.25 6.07 18.62
C ASN A 139 7.26 4.98 19.06
N MET A 140 6.67 5.11 20.25
CA MET A 140 5.64 4.21 20.76
C MET A 140 4.35 4.31 19.95
N GLU A 141 3.92 5.52 19.58
CA GLU A 141 2.74 5.72 18.72
C GLU A 141 2.94 5.11 17.33
N HIS A 142 4.15 5.25 16.77
CA HIS A 142 4.48 4.63 15.48
C HIS A 142 4.47 3.09 15.56
N LEU A 143 5.00 2.51 16.63
CA LEU A 143 4.97 1.07 16.86
C LEU A 143 3.53 0.57 17.05
N ALA A 144 2.74 1.24 17.89
CA ALA A 144 1.33 0.92 18.10
C ALA A 144 0.51 1.03 16.81
N GLY A 145 0.75 2.07 16.01
CA GLY A 145 0.14 2.22 14.70
C GLY A 145 0.52 1.08 13.74
N THR A 146 1.79 0.69 13.72
CA THR A 146 2.26 -0.42 12.87
C THR A 146 1.62 -1.75 13.29
N ALA A 147 1.64 -2.07 14.59
CA ALA A 147 1.03 -3.28 15.13
C ALA A 147 -0.49 -3.30 14.88
N GLY A 148 -1.17 -2.17 15.08
CA GLY A 148 -2.60 -2.03 14.81
C GLY A 148 -2.94 -2.28 13.34
N HIS A 149 -2.15 -1.73 12.41
CA HIS A 149 -2.35 -2.01 10.99
C HIS A 149 -2.12 -3.49 10.66
N ILE A 150 -1.05 -4.11 11.15
CA ILE A 150 -0.78 -5.54 10.94
C ILE A 150 -1.95 -6.39 11.45
N GLY A 151 -2.44 -6.09 12.66
CA GLY A 151 -3.61 -6.74 13.25
C GLY A 151 -4.86 -6.58 12.39
N LEU A 152 -5.13 -5.38 11.88
CA LEU A 152 -6.26 -5.11 10.98
C LEU A 152 -6.11 -5.80 9.61
N TYR A 153 -4.90 -5.92 9.07
CA TYR A 153 -4.62 -6.68 7.85
C TYR A 153 -4.92 -8.17 8.04
N GLY A 154 -4.49 -8.75 9.17
CA GLY A 154 -4.84 -10.12 9.54
C GLY A 154 -6.34 -10.29 9.72
N PHE A 155 -6.97 -9.39 10.49
CA PHE A 155 -8.40 -9.39 10.75
C PHE A 155 -9.23 -9.30 9.45
N MET A 156 -8.95 -8.32 8.59
CA MET A 156 -9.72 -8.10 7.36
C MET A 156 -9.59 -9.26 6.37
N THR A 157 -8.54 -10.10 6.48
CA THR A 157 -8.30 -11.23 5.59
C THR A 157 -8.92 -12.51 6.17
N VAL A 158 -8.61 -12.83 7.42
CA VAL A 158 -9.06 -14.07 8.07
C VAL A 158 -10.57 -14.04 8.36
N MET A 159 -11.14 -12.87 8.68
CA MET A 159 -12.57 -12.73 8.94
C MET A 159 -13.44 -13.15 7.76
N PRO A 160 -13.33 -12.54 6.56
CA PRO A 160 -14.12 -12.97 5.41
C PRO A 160 -13.77 -14.37 4.94
N ALA A 161 -12.49 -14.78 5.00
CA ALA A 161 -12.09 -16.13 4.60
C ALA A 161 -12.79 -17.21 5.45
N THR A 162 -12.84 -17.03 6.76
CA THR A 162 -13.56 -17.94 7.67
C THR A 162 -15.07 -17.87 7.46
N GLY A 163 -15.63 -16.70 7.14
CA GLY A 163 -17.04 -16.51 6.77
C GLY A 163 -17.44 -17.27 5.49
N ILE A 164 -16.59 -17.23 4.47
CA ILE A 164 -16.77 -17.99 3.23
C ILE A 164 -16.68 -19.48 3.52
N ALA A 165 -15.63 -19.92 4.23
CA ALA A 165 -15.44 -21.33 4.56
C ALA A 165 -16.63 -21.90 5.34
N MET A 166 -17.16 -21.19 6.33
CA MET A 166 -18.34 -21.67 7.08
C MET A 166 -19.62 -21.75 6.23
N GLY A 167 -19.82 -20.83 5.28
CA GLY A 167 -20.99 -20.84 4.40
C GLY A 167 -20.90 -21.91 3.31
N TYR A 168 -19.71 -22.04 2.71
CA TYR A 168 -19.41 -23.01 1.66
C TYR A 168 -19.42 -24.44 2.19
N TYR A 169 -18.58 -24.76 3.19
CA TYR A 169 -18.49 -26.11 3.76
C TYR A 169 -19.67 -26.45 4.68
N GLY A 170 -20.40 -25.45 5.18
CA GLY A 170 -21.64 -25.66 5.93
C GLY A 170 -22.83 -26.06 5.06
N GLY A 171 -22.68 -26.08 3.73
CA GLY A 171 -23.72 -26.49 2.77
C GLY A 171 -24.94 -25.58 2.72
N LYS A 172 -24.86 -24.37 3.30
CA LYS A 172 -25.94 -23.37 3.28
C LYS A 172 -25.79 -22.35 2.14
N GLY A 173 -24.64 -22.39 1.44
CA GLY A 173 -24.30 -21.41 0.43
C GLY A 173 -23.87 -20.06 1.00
N LEU A 174 -23.54 -19.14 0.09
CA LEU A 174 -23.11 -17.78 0.39
C LEU A 174 -24.16 -16.79 -0.12
N PRO A 175 -25.08 -16.34 0.76
CA PRO A 175 -26.07 -15.36 0.36
C PRO A 175 -25.40 -14.03 0.01
N PHE A 176 -25.82 -13.44 -1.10
CA PHE A 176 -25.30 -12.19 -1.63
C PHE A 176 -26.45 -11.32 -2.14
N PHE A 177 -26.99 -10.49 -1.26
CA PHE A 177 -28.10 -9.59 -1.52
C PHE A 177 -29.31 -10.34 -2.12
N GLY A 178 -29.53 -10.26 -3.43
CA GLY A 178 -30.64 -10.94 -4.12
C GLY A 178 -30.30 -12.32 -4.69
N THR A 179 -29.04 -12.75 -4.64
CA THR A 179 -28.58 -14.06 -5.13
C THR A 179 -27.96 -14.89 -4.00
N THR A 180 -27.71 -16.17 -4.25
CA THR A 180 -26.99 -17.06 -3.33
C THR A 180 -26.04 -17.91 -4.14
N PHE A 181 -24.74 -17.82 -3.83
CA PHE A 181 -23.76 -18.72 -4.43
C PHE A 181 -23.88 -20.10 -3.78
N ALA A 182 -23.84 -21.14 -4.61
CA ALA A 182 -23.90 -22.51 -4.14
C ALA A 182 -22.70 -22.83 -3.23
N GLY A 183 -22.99 -23.49 -2.11
CA GLY A 183 -21.96 -24.08 -1.26
C GLY A 183 -21.63 -25.51 -1.71
N ALA A 184 -20.79 -26.19 -0.94
CA ALA A 184 -20.61 -27.63 -1.10
C ALA A 184 -21.97 -28.35 -0.97
N VAL A 185 -22.21 -29.36 -1.80
CA VAL A 185 -23.45 -30.14 -1.78
C VAL A 185 -23.62 -30.75 -0.38
N ARG A 186 -24.79 -30.61 0.21
CA ARG A 186 -25.06 -31.07 1.57
C ARG A 186 -25.34 -32.57 1.58
N THR A 187 -24.28 -33.38 1.51
CA THR A 187 -24.30 -34.84 1.70
C THR A 187 -23.73 -35.21 3.07
N GLU A 188 -24.08 -36.38 3.61
CA GLU A 188 -23.47 -36.87 4.85
C GLU A 188 -21.96 -37.14 4.67
N GLU A 189 -21.53 -37.51 3.47
CA GLU A 189 -20.11 -37.63 3.10
C GLU A 189 -19.39 -36.29 3.18
N ASN A 190 -19.92 -35.22 2.56
CA ASN A 190 -19.32 -33.88 2.62
C ASN A 190 -19.34 -33.30 4.04
N LYS A 191 -20.36 -33.64 4.83
CA LYS A 191 -20.43 -33.27 6.25
C LYS A 191 -19.40 -34.01 7.08
N ALA A 192 -19.13 -35.29 6.80
CA ALA A 192 -18.06 -36.06 7.44
C ALA A 192 -16.67 -35.51 7.04
N ALA A 193 -16.46 -35.20 5.76
CA ALA A 193 -15.19 -34.69 5.24
C ALA A 193 -14.88 -33.24 5.65
N HIS A 194 -15.89 -32.36 5.68
CA HIS A 194 -15.68 -30.91 5.81
C HIS A 194 -16.43 -30.24 6.98
N GLY A 195 -17.26 -30.99 7.72
CA GLY A 195 -18.00 -30.45 8.87
C GLY A 195 -17.07 -29.92 9.98
N GLY A 196 -15.90 -30.54 10.14
CA GLY A 196 -14.85 -30.05 11.05
C GLY A 196 -14.36 -28.66 10.69
N ILE A 197 -14.10 -28.42 9.39
CA ILE A 197 -13.67 -27.12 8.85
C ILE A 197 -14.75 -26.07 9.11
N ALA A 198 -16.01 -26.36 8.76
CA ALA A 198 -17.11 -25.42 8.98
C ALA A 198 -17.26 -25.02 10.46
N LYS A 199 -17.14 -25.99 11.38
CA LYS A 199 -17.21 -25.75 12.84
C LYS A 199 -16.03 -24.93 13.34
N GLN A 200 -14.82 -25.22 12.88
CA GLN A 200 -13.62 -24.48 13.24
C GLN A 200 -13.67 -23.04 12.70
N SER A 201 -14.04 -22.87 11.42
CA SER A 201 -14.22 -21.56 10.81
C SER A 201 -15.26 -20.73 11.56
N PHE A 202 -16.38 -21.32 11.99
CA PHE A 202 -17.37 -20.63 12.82
C PHE A 202 -16.79 -20.16 14.16
N LYS A 203 -16.02 -21.01 14.85
CA LYS A 203 -15.37 -20.64 16.11
C LYS A 203 -14.42 -19.47 15.91
N ILE A 204 -13.52 -19.56 14.92
CA ILE A 204 -12.55 -18.50 14.62
C ILE A 204 -13.28 -17.20 14.24
N HIS A 205 -14.29 -17.28 13.36
CA HIS A 205 -15.07 -16.13 12.92
C HIS A 205 -15.78 -15.44 14.09
N LYS A 206 -16.41 -16.21 14.99
CA LYS A 206 -17.06 -15.66 16.20
C LYS A 206 -16.06 -15.02 17.15
N THR A 207 -14.93 -15.68 17.38
CA THR A 207 -13.86 -15.17 18.27
C THR A 207 -13.28 -13.88 17.72
N LEU A 208 -12.82 -13.88 16.46
CA LEU A 208 -12.33 -12.68 15.80
C LEU A 208 -13.42 -11.59 15.78
N GLY A 209 -14.68 -11.95 15.55
CA GLY A 209 -15.78 -11.00 15.44
C GLY A 209 -15.99 -10.26 16.76
N THR A 210 -15.82 -10.97 17.87
CA THR A 210 -15.86 -10.40 19.22
C THR A 210 -14.74 -9.39 19.43
N TYR A 211 -13.50 -9.70 19.04
CA TYR A 211 -12.39 -8.75 19.12
C TYR A 211 -12.53 -7.59 18.13
N GLY A 212 -13.07 -7.83 16.94
CA GLY A 212 -13.30 -6.83 15.90
C GLY A 212 -14.21 -5.68 16.34
N LYS A 213 -15.20 -5.98 17.20
CA LYS A 213 -16.07 -4.98 17.83
C LYS A 213 -15.30 -3.93 18.62
N TYR A 214 -14.13 -4.27 19.18
CA TYR A 214 -13.30 -3.34 19.94
C TYR A 214 -12.14 -2.79 19.11
N LEU A 215 -11.51 -3.64 18.28
CA LEU A 215 -10.36 -3.27 17.47
C LEU A 215 -10.67 -2.11 16.51
N ILE A 216 -11.84 -2.14 15.85
CA ILE A 216 -12.21 -1.11 14.88
C ILE A 216 -12.49 0.24 15.56
N PRO A 217 -13.32 0.32 16.63
CA PRO A 217 -13.48 1.58 17.36
C PRO A 217 -12.17 2.13 17.91
N VAL A 218 -11.27 1.27 18.42
CA VAL A 218 -9.94 1.72 18.89
C VAL A 218 -9.13 2.32 17.74
N HIS A 219 -9.09 1.67 16.58
CA HIS A 219 -8.40 2.20 15.39
C HIS A 219 -8.97 3.54 14.94
N VAL A 220 -10.29 3.65 14.87
CA VAL A 220 -10.99 4.88 14.48
C VAL A 220 -10.74 5.99 15.50
N SER A 221 -10.83 5.68 16.79
CA SER A 221 -10.57 6.63 17.88
C SER A 221 -9.12 7.13 17.88
N ALA A 222 -8.15 6.26 17.60
CA ALA A 222 -6.76 6.66 17.43
C ALA A 222 -6.59 7.64 16.26
N ALA A 223 -7.23 7.38 15.12
CA ALA A 223 -7.22 8.31 13.98
C ALA A 223 -7.83 9.67 14.35
N PHE A 224 -8.94 9.70 15.09
CA PHE A 224 -9.52 10.95 15.60
C PHE A 224 -8.59 11.67 16.58
N MET A 225 -7.92 10.96 17.48
CA MET A 225 -6.96 11.55 18.42
C MET A 225 -5.78 12.20 17.69
N HIS A 226 -5.24 11.54 16.66
CA HIS A 226 -4.20 12.12 15.82
C HIS A 226 -4.68 13.39 15.09
N ALA A 227 -5.92 13.39 14.59
CA ALA A 227 -6.51 14.57 13.97
C ALA A 227 -6.75 15.72 14.96
N TYR A 228 -7.22 15.41 16.17
CA TYR A 228 -7.40 16.39 17.24
C TYR A 228 -6.08 17.06 17.64
N ARG A 229 -4.97 16.31 17.60
CA ARG A 229 -3.60 16.83 17.82
C ARG A 229 -3.02 17.57 16.61
N GLY A 230 -3.84 17.91 15.61
CA GLY A 230 -3.44 18.66 14.42
C GLY A 230 -2.67 17.86 13.37
N GLN A 231 -2.53 16.54 13.54
CA GLN A 231 -1.82 15.71 12.58
C GLN A 231 -2.71 15.39 11.37
N SER A 232 -2.12 15.39 10.17
CA SER A 232 -2.85 15.27 8.90
C SER A 232 -3.27 13.84 8.52
N ILE A 233 -3.74 13.03 9.48
CA ILE A 233 -4.01 11.61 9.27
C ILE A 233 -5.17 11.35 8.29
N PHE A 234 -6.27 12.10 8.42
CA PHE A 234 -7.40 12.00 7.50
C PHE A 234 -7.05 12.51 6.10
N LYS A 235 -6.11 13.45 5.97
CA LYS A 235 -5.64 13.91 4.66
C LYS A 235 -4.96 12.78 3.89
N ARG A 236 -4.27 11.84 4.57
CA ARG A 236 -3.59 10.71 3.93
C ARG A 236 -4.55 9.71 3.30
N ILE A 237 -5.78 9.59 3.82
CA ILE A 237 -6.79 8.62 3.38
C ILE A 237 -7.98 9.25 2.64
N SER A 238 -8.05 10.58 2.51
CA SER A 238 -9.19 11.31 1.96
C SER A 238 -9.28 11.21 0.43
N ILE A 239 -10.37 10.59 -0.08
CA ILE A 239 -10.64 10.44 -1.52
C ILE A 239 -10.63 11.78 -2.28
N PHE A 240 -11.12 12.86 -1.64
CA PHE A 240 -11.30 14.18 -2.27
C PHE A 240 -10.03 15.03 -2.38
N ARG A 241 -8.91 14.63 -1.76
CA ARG A 241 -7.64 15.37 -1.86
C ARG A 241 -6.58 14.45 -2.46
N GLY A 242 -6.04 14.85 -3.61
CA GLY A 242 -4.94 14.13 -4.27
C GLY A 242 -3.62 14.34 -3.55
N PRO A 243 -2.58 13.56 -3.91
CA PRO A 243 -1.21 13.96 -3.58
C PRO A 243 -1.03 15.39 -4.11
N SER A 244 -0.74 16.34 -3.23
CA SER A 244 -0.22 17.63 -3.66
C SER A 244 1.20 17.34 -4.15
N TYR A 245 1.38 17.26 -5.47
CA TYR A 245 2.70 17.21 -6.09
C TYR A 245 3.35 18.59 -6.03
#